data_AF-A0A9N9ZNY2-F1
#
_entry.id   AF-A0A9N9ZNY2-F1
#
_cell.length_a   1.000
_cell.length_b   1.000
_cell.length_c   1.000
_cell.angle_alpha   90.00
_cell.angle_beta   90.00
_cell.angle_gamma   90.00
#
_symmetry.space_group_name_H-M   'P 1'
#
loop_
_entity.id
_entity.type
_entity.pdbx_description
1 polymer ?
#
loop_
_entity_poly.entity_id
_entity_poly.type
_entity_poly.pdbx_seq_one_letter_code
_entity_poly.pdbx_strand_id
1 'polypeptide(L)'
;MKLAAVYVLLYGIGLAACSFSLDIVGGQSSLSPTTSDACRSAFLAPIDCEETLLQLASSGLFLFSERDPLELTCTDTCKAALDKYVKNVKSACTAPGDRALLKDKAVGVPQPPVEVVGEIFRYIFAWGCAKDGKKWCYKTYGYGHPYYAKSDFPCTAVCPVKAMEAAHEYPGSDFLFKSHRLSMQSPWWRNLYADGWKTALKCRGGGLSSVDDSGAQIAIGSSPVNTRGS
;
A
#
# COMPACT_ATOMS: atom_id res chain seq x y z
N MET A 1 14.61 -39.53 -41.40
CA MET A 1 13.44 -39.15 -40.57
C MET A 1 13.84 -38.01 -39.66
N LYS A 2 12.96 -37.02 -39.51
CA LYS A 2 13.19 -35.72 -38.85
C LYS A 2 13.28 -35.85 -37.32
N LEU A 3 14.22 -35.08 -36.76
CA LEU A 3 14.29 -34.39 -35.46
C LEU A 3 13.24 -34.69 -34.37
N ALA A 4 13.73 -34.89 -33.15
CA ALA A 4 13.14 -34.28 -31.96
C ALA A 4 14.24 -33.95 -30.94
N ALA A 5 14.72 -32.70 -30.99
CA ALA A 5 15.51 -32.12 -29.92
C ALA A 5 14.58 -31.84 -28.73
N VAL A 6 14.87 -32.45 -27.58
CA VAL A 6 14.15 -32.20 -26.34
C VAL A 6 14.66 -30.88 -25.76
N TYR A 7 13.87 -29.82 -25.93
CA TYR A 7 14.05 -28.57 -25.21
C TYR A 7 13.62 -28.78 -23.76
N VAL A 8 14.58 -28.87 -22.84
CA VAL A 8 14.34 -28.71 -21.41
C VAL A 8 14.08 -27.22 -21.17
N LEU A 9 12.81 -26.88 -20.96
CA LEU A 9 12.39 -25.58 -20.45
C LEU A 9 12.96 -25.42 -19.03
N LEU A 10 14.08 -24.71 -18.92
CA LEU A 10 14.53 -24.09 -17.68
C LEU A 10 13.50 -23.01 -17.30
N TYR A 11 12.45 -23.39 -16.60
CA TYR A 11 11.68 -22.42 -15.82
C TYR A 11 12.62 -21.85 -14.78
N GLY A 12 12.82 -20.53 -14.84
CA GLY A 12 13.67 -19.80 -13.92
C GLY A 12 13.34 -20.17 -12.49
N ILE A 13 14.35 -20.64 -11.77
CA ILE A 13 14.34 -20.72 -10.31
C ILE A 13 14.33 -19.26 -9.85
N GLY A 14 13.14 -18.68 -9.74
CA GLY A 14 12.96 -17.49 -8.92
C GLY A 14 13.47 -17.85 -7.54
N LEU A 15 14.26 -16.95 -6.93
CA LEU A 15 14.48 -16.96 -5.49
C LEU A 15 13.13 -17.27 -4.86
N ALA A 16 13.06 -18.34 -4.06
CA ALA A 16 11.83 -18.69 -3.36
C ALA A 16 11.40 -17.45 -2.57
N ALA A 17 10.44 -16.71 -3.10
CA ALA A 17 9.83 -15.63 -2.37
C ALA A 17 9.15 -16.30 -1.19
N CYS A 18 9.48 -15.87 0.03
CA CYS A 18 8.78 -16.36 1.20
C CYS A 18 7.32 -16.01 0.97
N SER A 19 6.44 -17.01 0.84
CA SER A 19 5.00 -16.78 0.71
C SER A 19 4.37 -16.85 2.08
N PHE A 20 3.53 -15.88 2.46
CA PHE A 20 2.72 -15.99 3.67
C PHE A 20 1.29 -16.42 3.36
N SER A 21 0.63 -17.02 4.33
CA SER A 21 -0.81 -17.26 4.33
C SER A 21 -1.43 -16.65 5.57
N LEU A 22 -2.68 -16.19 5.44
CA LEU A 22 -3.47 -15.68 6.56
C LEU A 22 -3.87 -16.76 7.55
N ASP A 23 -3.66 -18.04 7.23
CA ASP A 23 -3.83 -19.16 8.18
C ASP A 23 -2.99 -18.98 9.46
N ILE A 24 -1.83 -18.33 9.35
CA ILE A 24 -0.86 -18.16 10.43
C ILE A 24 -1.22 -16.97 11.35
N VAL A 25 -2.03 -16.02 10.87
CA VAL A 25 -2.41 -14.79 11.62
C VAL A 25 -3.92 -14.71 11.78
N GLY A 26 -4.43 -15.44 12.78
CA GLY A 26 -5.86 -15.52 13.08
C GLY A 26 -6.62 -16.51 12.19
N GLY A 27 -6.12 -16.86 11.01
CA GLY A 27 -6.67 -17.93 10.16
C GLY A 27 -8.17 -17.85 9.97
N GLN A 28 -8.83 -19.00 10.03
CA GLN A 28 -10.29 -19.10 9.88
C GLN A 28 -11.09 -18.30 10.92
N SER A 29 -10.48 -17.90 12.04
CA SER A 29 -11.16 -17.10 13.07
C SER A 29 -11.37 -15.63 12.65
N SER A 30 -10.77 -15.22 11.53
CA SER A 30 -11.02 -13.92 10.89
C SER A 30 -12.19 -13.95 9.90
N LEU A 31 -12.87 -15.08 9.72
CA LEU A 31 -14.02 -15.25 8.82
C LEU A 31 -15.30 -15.60 9.59
N SER A 32 -16.43 -15.10 9.11
CA SER A 32 -17.74 -15.48 9.66
C SER A 32 -17.98 -16.99 9.49
N PRO A 33 -18.67 -17.66 10.43
CA PRO A 33 -19.11 -19.04 10.27
C PRO A 33 -19.96 -19.27 9.01
N THR A 34 -20.61 -18.22 8.50
CA THR A 34 -21.43 -18.28 7.27
C THR A 34 -20.63 -18.16 5.98
N THR A 35 -19.31 -17.97 6.07
CA THR A 35 -18.44 -17.82 4.91
C THR A 35 -18.30 -19.16 4.20
N SER A 36 -18.56 -19.14 2.89
CA SER A 36 -18.51 -20.30 2.01
C SER A 36 -17.11 -20.91 1.91
N ASP A 37 -17.05 -22.20 1.59
CA ASP A 37 -15.78 -22.92 1.44
C ASP A 37 -14.92 -22.37 0.29
N ALA A 38 -15.57 -21.93 -0.80
CA ALA A 38 -14.90 -21.29 -1.92
C ALA A 38 -14.20 -20.00 -1.49
N CYS A 39 -14.92 -19.13 -0.76
CA CYS A 39 -14.36 -17.89 -0.23
C CYS A 39 -13.25 -18.15 0.79
N ARG A 40 -13.45 -19.10 1.71
CA ARG A 40 -12.45 -19.51 2.70
C ARG A 40 -11.16 -20.02 2.05
N SER A 41 -11.29 -20.84 1.02
CA SER A 41 -10.14 -21.37 0.28
C SER A 41 -9.38 -20.28 -0.45
N ALA A 42 -10.08 -19.31 -1.06
CA ALA A 42 -9.45 -18.16 -1.69
C ALA A 42 -8.76 -17.24 -0.67
N PHE A 43 -9.36 -17.05 0.50
CA PHE A 43 -8.81 -16.23 1.59
C PHE A 43 -7.53 -16.83 2.21
N LEU A 44 -7.48 -18.16 2.37
CA LEU A 44 -6.33 -18.86 2.94
C LEU A 44 -5.22 -19.16 1.91
N ALA A 45 -5.44 -18.83 0.63
CA ALA A 45 -4.47 -19.05 -0.43
C ALA A 45 -3.15 -18.30 -0.13
N PRO A 46 -1.99 -18.91 -0.41
CA PRO A 46 -0.71 -18.27 -0.17
C PRO A 46 -0.56 -17.01 -1.05
N ILE A 47 0.07 -15.99 -0.48
CA ILE A 47 0.45 -14.76 -1.15
C ILE A 47 1.96 -14.79 -1.33
N ASP A 48 2.41 -14.70 -2.57
CA ASP A 48 3.82 -14.69 -2.96
C ASP A 48 4.48 -13.34 -2.64
N CYS A 49 4.62 -13.07 -1.34
CA CYS A 49 5.18 -11.86 -0.77
C CYS A 49 5.73 -12.15 0.62
N GLU A 50 6.80 -11.47 1.01
CA GLU A 50 7.46 -11.63 2.31
C GLU A 50 6.52 -11.38 3.50
N GLU A 51 6.72 -12.13 4.58
CA GLU A 51 5.97 -12.02 5.84
C GLU A 51 6.03 -10.62 6.48
N THR A 52 7.00 -9.80 6.08
CA THR A 52 7.08 -8.41 6.53
C THR A 52 5.81 -7.63 6.24
N LEU A 53 5.13 -7.89 5.12
CA LEU A 53 3.84 -7.27 4.83
C LEU A 53 2.77 -7.64 5.88
N LEU A 54 2.77 -8.89 6.32
CA LEU A 54 1.91 -9.40 7.38
C LEU A 54 2.24 -8.77 8.74
N GLN A 55 3.53 -8.57 9.03
CA GLN A 55 3.99 -7.86 10.24
C GLN A 55 3.55 -6.39 10.22
N LEU A 56 3.71 -5.71 9.08
CA LEU A 56 3.27 -4.31 8.89
C LEU A 56 1.77 -4.16 9.15
N ALA A 57 0.95 -5.10 8.66
CA ALA A 57 -0.49 -5.09 8.84
C ALA A 57 -0.95 -5.44 10.26
N SER A 58 -0.16 -6.22 11.02
CA SER A 58 -0.57 -6.77 12.32
C SER A 58 -0.06 -6.01 13.54
N SER A 59 1.16 -5.48 13.49
CA SER A 59 1.81 -4.84 14.66
C SER A 59 2.36 -3.45 14.37
N GLY A 60 2.50 -3.10 13.09
CA GLY A 60 3.20 -1.90 12.66
C GLY A 60 4.69 -1.85 13.03
N LEU A 61 5.25 -2.94 13.58
CA LEU A 61 6.61 -3.05 14.12
C LEU A 61 7.43 -4.09 13.36
N PHE A 62 8.65 -3.72 12.98
CA PHE A 62 9.60 -4.58 12.27
C PHE A 62 10.31 -5.55 13.22
N LEU A 63 10.45 -6.81 12.82
CA LEU A 63 11.46 -7.72 13.38
C LEU A 63 12.73 -7.70 12.51
N PHE A 64 13.89 -7.79 13.16
CA PHE A 64 15.20 -7.57 12.56
C PHE A 64 15.59 -8.70 11.59
N SER A 65 16.03 -8.32 10.38
CA SER A 65 16.69 -9.21 9.40
C SER A 65 17.98 -8.52 8.88
N GLU A 66 18.93 -9.29 8.33
CA GLU A 66 20.19 -8.74 7.79
C GLU A 66 19.98 -7.78 6.60
N ARG A 67 18.85 -7.91 5.88
CA ARG A 67 18.41 -6.96 4.85
C ARG A 67 17.21 -6.17 5.33
N ASP A 68 17.02 -4.98 4.76
CA ASP A 68 15.86 -4.15 5.08
C ASP A 68 14.57 -4.90 4.73
N PRO A 69 13.69 -5.20 5.70
CA PRO A 69 12.45 -5.95 5.44
C PRO A 69 11.57 -5.30 4.35
N LEU A 70 11.62 -3.96 4.22
CA LEU A 70 10.91 -3.24 3.18
C LEU A 70 11.53 -3.47 1.79
N GLU A 71 12.84 -3.67 1.67
CA GLU A 71 13.46 -3.98 0.37
C GLU A 71 13.04 -5.34 -0.18
N LEU A 72 12.86 -6.32 0.70
CA LEU A 72 12.41 -7.66 0.31
C LEU A 72 10.91 -7.66 -0.04
N THR A 73 10.11 -6.86 0.67
CA THR A 73 8.66 -6.78 0.47
C THR A 73 8.28 -5.97 -0.76
N CYS A 74 8.89 -4.79 -0.92
CA CYS A 74 8.46 -3.78 -1.88
C CYS A 74 8.97 -4.06 -3.30
N THR A 75 8.51 -5.19 -3.85
CA THR A 75 8.84 -5.69 -5.18
C THR A 75 7.59 -5.71 -6.06
N ASP A 76 7.79 -5.64 -7.38
CA ASP A 76 6.69 -5.80 -8.35
C ASP A 76 6.05 -7.19 -8.26
N THR A 77 6.83 -8.22 -7.90
CA THR A 77 6.33 -9.57 -7.66
C THR A 77 5.33 -9.60 -6.51
N CYS A 78 5.69 -9.04 -5.34
CA CYS A 78 4.77 -8.97 -4.21
C CYS A 78 3.51 -8.16 -4.56
N LYS A 79 3.67 -7.02 -5.25
CA LYS A 79 2.53 -6.21 -5.71
C LYS A 79 1.58 -7.01 -6.60
N ALA A 80 2.12 -7.70 -7.60
CA ALA A 80 1.33 -8.52 -8.52
C ALA A 80 0.66 -9.71 -7.82
N ALA A 81 1.35 -10.34 -6.87
CA ALA A 81 0.80 -11.39 -6.03
C ALA A 81 -0.38 -10.90 -5.19
N LEU A 82 -0.28 -9.70 -4.60
CA LEU A 82 -1.36 -9.05 -3.86
C LEU A 82 -2.55 -8.74 -4.76
N ASP A 83 -2.33 -8.13 -5.92
CA ASP A 83 -3.41 -7.80 -6.86
C ASP A 83 -4.14 -9.08 -7.32
N LYS A 84 -3.39 -10.17 -7.58
CA LYS A 84 -3.94 -11.49 -7.91
C LYS A 84 -4.74 -12.07 -6.75
N TYR A 85 -4.22 -12.02 -5.53
CA TYR A 85 -4.89 -12.49 -4.33
C TYR A 85 -6.24 -11.77 -4.13
N VAL A 86 -6.25 -10.44 -4.15
CA VAL A 86 -7.49 -9.65 -3.97
C VAL A 86 -8.51 -9.96 -5.07
N LYS A 87 -8.07 -10.10 -6.32
CA LYS A 87 -8.94 -10.49 -7.43
C LYS A 87 -9.58 -11.86 -7.20
N ASN A 88 -8.79 -12.84 -6.74
CA ASN A 88 -9.27 -14.19 -6.47
C ASN A 88 -10.29 -14.22 -5.32
N VAL A 89 -10.01 -13.50 -4.23
CA VAL A 89 -10.93 -13.38 -3.09
C VAL A 89 -12.25 -12.74 -3.53
N LYS A 90 -12.21 -11.61 -4.25
CA LYS A 90 -13.41 -10.96 -4.80
C LYS A 90 -14.24 -11.89 -5.70
N SER A 91 -13.56 -12.72 -6.48
CA SER A 91 -14.23 -13.66 -7.38
C SER A 91 -14.86 -14.85 -6.65
N ALA A 92 -14.29 -15.27 -5.51
CA ALA A 92 -14.75 -16.44 -4.76
C ALA A 92 -15.76 -16.08 -3.67
N CYS A 93 -15.69 -14.86 -3.13
CA CYS A 93 -16.47 -14.38 -2.00
C CYS A 93 -17.71 -13.60 -2.43
N THR A 94 -18.60 -14.24 -3.20
CA THR A 94 -19.80 -13.57 -3.74
C THR A 94 -21.07 -13.86 -2.92
N ALA A 95 -21.03 -14.78 -1.97
CA ALA A 95 -22.20 -15.15 -1.20
C ALA A 95 -22.51 -14.09 -0.13
N PRO A 96 -23.80 -13.79 0.18
CA PRO A 96 -24.15 -12.80 1.20
C PRO A 96 -23.54 -13.04 2.59
N GLY A 97 -23.24 -14.31 2.89
CA GLY A 97 -22.62 -14.78 4.14
C GLY A 97 -21.09 -14.73 4.17
N ASP A 98 -20.42 -14.40 3.07
CA ASP A 98 -18.97 -14.25 3.01
C ASP A 98 -18.54 -12.95 3.70
N ARG A 99 -18.13 -13.05 4.96
CA ARG A 99 -17.84 -11.89 5.82
C ARG A 99 -16.56 -12.07 6.60
N ALA A 100 -15.80 -10.98 6.74
CA ALA A 100 -14.66 -10.93 7.65
C ALA A 100 -15.11 -10.53 9.06
N LEU A 101 -14.49 -11.13 10.07
CA LEU A 101 -14.68 -10.78 11.48
C LEU A 101 -13.67 -9.71 11.88
N LEU A 102 -14.17 -8.52 12.21
CA LEU A 102 -13.35 -7.50 12.88
C LEU A 102 -13.28 -7.83 14.38
N LYS A 103 -12.08 -7.67 14.95
CA LYS A 103 -11.73 -8.10 16.33
C LYS A 103 -12.61 -7.47 17.42
N ASP A 104 -13.20 -6.31 17.11
CA ASP A 104 -14.19 -5.64 17.97
C ASP A 104 -15.59 -5.86 17.39
N LYS A 105 -16.31 -6.85 17.93
CA LYS A 105 -17.76 -7.01 17.72
C LYS A 105 -18.51 -5.87 18.40
N ALA A 106 -18.33 -4.64 17.93
CA ALA A 106 -19.24 -3.56 18.28
C ALA A 106 -20.63 -4.02 17.86
N VAL A 107 -21.49 -4.28 18.85
CA VAL A 107 -22.85 -4.78 18.63
C VAL A 107 -23.56 -3.83 17.67
N GLY A 108 -24.02 -4.35 16.53
CA GLY A 108 -24.72 -3.57 15.51
C GLY A 108 -23.85 -3.03 14.36
N VAL A 109 -22.54 -3.29 14.32
CA VAL A 109 -21.70 -2.96 13.16
C VAL A 109 -21.75 -4.12 12.14
N PRO A 110 -22.21 -3.88 10.90
CA PRO A 110 -22.19 -4.90 9.86
C PRO A 110 -20.77 -5.40 9.60
N GLN A 111 -20.60 -6.71 9.53
CA GLN A 111 -19.32 -7.30 9.16
C GLN A 111 -18.96 -6.95 7.71
N PRO A 112 -17.72 -6.53 7.43
CA PRO A 112 -17.32 -6.22 6.08
C PRO A 112 -17.27 -7.50 5.21
N PRO A 113 -17.38 -7.36 3.88
CA PRO A 113 -17.00 -8.41 2.94
C PRO A 113 -15.57 -8.90 3.15
N VAL A 114 -15.25 -10.14 2.76
CA VAL A 114 -13.93 -10.76 3.01
C VAL A 114 -12.80 -10.08 2.26
N GLU A 115 -13.07 -9.56 1.05
CA GLU A 115 -12.08 -8.88 0.21
C GLU A 115 -11.46 -7.64 0.86
N VAL A 116 -12.12 -7.07 1.87
CA VAL A 116 -11.60 -5.94 2.64
C VAL A 116 -10.24 -6.24 3.25
N VAL A 117 -10.00 -7.47 3.70
CA VAL A 117 -8.71 -7.86 4.28
C VAL A 117 -7.60 -7.72 3.24
N GLY A 118 -7.86 -8.16 2.00
CA GLY A 118 -6.94 -7.98 0.89
C GLY A 118 -6.70 -6.52 0.52
N GLU A 119 -7.75 -5.68 0.55
CA GLU A 119 -7.59 -4.24 0.31
C GLU A 119 -6.75 -3.55 1.40
N ILE A 120 -6.86 -3.98 2.66
CA ILE A 120 -5.97 -3.51 3.74
C ILE A 120 -4.52 -3.83 3.41
N PHE A 121 -4.21 -5.04 2.94
CA PHE A 121 -2.86 -5.39 2.50
C PHE A 121 -2.35 -4.53 1.34
N ARG A 122 -3.21 -4.20 0.37
CA ARG A 122 -2.84 -3.29 -0.73
C ARG A 122 -2.54 -1.88 -0.23
N TYR A 123 -3.33 -1.37 0.71
CA TYR A 123 -3.04 -0.09 1.36
C TYR A 123 -1.71 -0.12 2.14
N ILE A 124 -1.51 -1.13 2.99
CA ILE A 124 -0.28 -1.29 3.79
C ILE A 124 0.94 -1.41 2.88
N PHE A 125 0.83 -2.16 1.77
CA PHE A 125 1.90 -2.26 0.78
C PHE A 125 2.20 -0.88 0.15
N ALA A 126 1.17 -0.18 -0.34
CA ALA A 126 1.35 1.12 -0.98
C ALA A 126 1.98 2.15 -0.03
N TRP A 127 1.53 2.21 1.22
CA TRP A 127 2.07 3.11 2.23
C TRP A 127 3.46 2.67 2.73
N GLY A 128 3.62 1.39 3.07
CA GLY A 128 4.88 0.81 3.55
C GLY A 128 6.02 0.97 2.54
N CYS A 129 5.70 0.86 1.25
CA CYS A 129 6.65 0.96 0.15
C CYS A 129 6.85 2.39 -0.38
N ALA A 130 6.21 3.39 0.21
CA ALA A 130 6.44 4.78 -0.17
C ALA A 130 7.87 5.21 0.18
N LYS A 131 8.51 5.92 -0.76
CA LYS A 131 9.85 6.50 -0.58
C LYS A 131 9.90 8.00 -0.79
N ASP A 132 10.79 8.64 -0.06
CA ASP A 132 11.35 9.96 -0.35
C ASP A 132 12.83 9.78 -0.76
N GLY A 133 13.12 9.96 -2.04
CA GLY A 133 14.36 9.52 -2.66
C GLY A 133 14.62 8.03 -2.41
N LYS A 134 15.71 7.70 -1.70
CA LYS A 134 16.08 6.33 -1.32
C LYS A 134 15.52 5.88 0.02
N LYS A 135 14.96 6.79 0.82
CA LYS A 135 14.52 6.51 2.19
C LYS A 135 13.07 6.05 2.21
N TRP A 136 12.78 5.03 3.00
CA TRP A 136 11.42 4.56 3.24
C TRP A 136 10.65 5.51 4.14
N CYS A 137 9.51 6.00 3.67
CA CYS A 137 8.65 6.90 4.43
C CYS A 137 8.14 6.26 5.72
N TYR A 138 7.81 4.96 5.66
CA TYR A 138 7.28 4.22 6.79
C TYR A 138 8.27 4.15 7.98
N LYS A 139 9.59 4.23 7.75
CA LYS A 139 10.59 4.22 8.85
C LYS A 139 10.59 5.50 9.68
N THR A 140 10.08 6.60 9.14
CA THR A 140 10.08 7.91 9.81
C THR A 140 8.67 8.32 10.21
N TYR A 141 7.67 7.90 9.45
CA TYR A 141 6.28 8.31 9.58
C TYR A 141 5.31 7.13 9.76
N GLY A 142 5.80 5.91 9.99
CA GLY A 142 4.96 4.73 10.21
C GLY A 142 4.16 4.78 11.52
N TYR A 143 3.38 3.73 11.77
CA TYR A 143 2.59 3.59 12.99
C TYR A 143 3.48 3.74 14.24
N GLY A 144 3.03 4.55 15.20
CA GLY A 144 3.75 4.82 16.46
C GLY A 144 4.62 6.09 16.45
N HIS A 145 4.74 6.80 15.33
CA HIS A 145 5.45 8.07 15.26
C HIS A 145 4.52 9.30 15.39
N PRO A 146 4.98 10.39 16.06
CA PRO A 146 4.16 11.58 16.37
C PRO A 146 3.77 12.44 15.15
N TYR A 147 4.10 12.00 13.94
CA TYR A 147 3.75 12.67 12.69
C TYR A 147 2.92 11.78 11.76
N TYR A 148 2.48 10.62 12.22
CA TYR A 148 1.52 9.81 11.48
C TYR A 148 0.21 10.59 11.39
N ALA A 149 -0.10 11.04 10.17
CA ALA A 149 -1.29 11.80 9.81
C ALA A 149 -1.37 13.22 10.41
N LYS A 150 -0.64 14.17 9.80
CA LYS A 150 -1.02 15.59 9.81
C LYS A 150 -1.77 15.91 8.53
N SER A 151 -2.74 16.81 8.57
CA SER A 151 -3.44 17.31 7.38
C SER A 151 -2.79 18.57 6.79
N ASP A 152 -1.96 19.25 7.57
CA ASP A 152 -1.32 20.53 7.28
C ASP A 152 0.21 20.37 7.10
N PHE A 153 0.61 19.58 6.11
CA PHE A 153 2.03 19.41 5.78
C PHE A 153 2.46 20.33 4.62
N PRO A 154 3.71 20.82 4.62
CA PRO A 154 4.27 21.50 3.46
C PRO A 154 4.46 20.49 2.32
N CYS A 155 4.43 20.96 1.07
CA CYS A 155 4.62 20.07 -0.09
C CYS A 155 6.03 19.49 -0.21
N THR A 156 7.01 20.07 0.51
CA THR A 156 8.35 19.49 0.67
C THR A 156 8.35 18.24 1.56
N ALA A 157 7.29 18.00 2.34
CA ALA A 157 7.13 16.79 3.12
C ALA A 157 6.54 15.67 2.24
N VAL A 158 7.41 15.05 1.43
CA VAL A 158 7.05 14.00 0.45
C VAL A 158 6.31 12.83 1.10
N CYS A 159 6.75 12.38 2.28
CA CYS A 159 6.17 11.22 2.95
C CYS A 159 4.72 11.44 3.41
N PRO A 160 4.36 12.54 4.09
CA PRO A 160 2.97 12.89 4.35
C PRO A 160 2.09 12.98 3.10
N VAL A 161 2.60 13.54 1.99
CA VAL A 161 1.88 13.58 0.70
C VAL A 161 1.55 12.15 0.26
N LYS A 162 2.56 11.27 0.18
CA LYS A 162 2.39 9.86 -0.24
C LYS A 162 1.48 9.06 0.70
N ALA A 163 1.50 9.35 2.00
CA ALA A 163 0.60 8.73 2.96
C ALA A 163 -0.87 9.04 2.64
N MET A 164 -1.17 10.32 2.35
CA MET A 164 -2.53 10.76 2.03
C MET A 164 -2.97 10.27 0.65
N GLU A 165 -2.07 10.22 -0.32
CA GLU A 165 -2.33 9.60 -1.63
C GLU A 165 -2.67 8.12 -1.49
N ALA A 166 -1.85 7.33 -0.77
CA ALA A 166 -2.13 5.92 -0.53
C ALA A 166 -3.44 5.72 0.23
N ALA A 167 -3.72 6.55 1.24
CA ALA A 167 -4.97 6.47 2.01
C ALA A 167 -6.20 6.78 1.13
N HIS A 168 -6.09 7.70 0.18
CA HIS A 168 -7.17 8.03 -0.75
C HIS A 168 -7.34 6.98 -1.86
N GLU A 169 -6.24 6.50 -2.45
CA GLU A 169 -6.25 5.62 -3.62
C GLU A 169 -6.60 4.16 -3.27
N TYR A 170 -6.34 3.73 -2.04
CA TYR A 170 -6.57 2.35 -1.62
C TYR A 170 -7.72 2.26 -0.60
N PRO A 171 -8.86 1.64 -0.96
CA PRO A 171 -10.06 1.61 -0.11
C PRO A 171 -9.88 0.80 1.17
N GLY A 172 -8.82 0.00 1.28
CA GLY A 172 -8.46 -0.71 2.51
C GLY A 172 -8.12 0.22 3.67
N SER A 173 -7.65 1.44 3.39
CA SER A 173 -7.32 2.45 4.40
C SER A 173 -8.51 2.67 5.35
N ASP A 174 -9.69 2.90 4.78
CA ASP A 174 -10.94 3.11 5.49
C ASP A 174 -11.25 2.02 6.52
N PHE A 175 -10.91 0.76 6.24
CA PHE A 175 -11.18 -0.38 7.11
C PHE A 175 -10.11 -0.57 8.17
N LEU A 176 -8.86 -0.29 7.86
CA LEU A 176 -7.78 -0.27 8.85
C LEU A 176 -8.09 0.77 9.95
N PHE A 177 -8.63 1.93 9.58
CA PHE A 177 -8.99 2.99 10.54
C PHE A 177 -10.35 2.77 11.23
N LYS A 178 -11.29 2.05 10.61
CA LYS A 178 -12.59 1.71 11.23
C LYS A 178 -12.52 0.51 12.20
N SER A 179 -11.48 -0.33 12.10
CA SER A 179 -11.33 -1.56 12.90
C SER A 179 -10.62 -1.39 14.26
N HIS A 180 -10.17 -0.17 14.60
CA HIS A 180 -9.40 0.10 15.82
C HIS A 180 -10.08 1.15 16.73
N ARG A 181 -10.63 0.74 17.88
CA ARG A 181 -11.09 1.56 19.04
C ARG A 181 -12.07 2.73 18.77
N LEU A 182 -12.91 3.02 19.77
CA LEU A 182 -13.86 4.15 19.77
C LEU A 182 -13.24 5.52 19.41
N SER A 183 -11.95 5.73 19.67
CA SER A 183 -11.25 6.98 19.33
C SER A 183 -11.08 7.19 17.82
N MET A 184 -11.06 6.13 17.00
CA MET A 184 -10.91 6.25 15.54
C MET A 184 -12.22 6.34 14.76
N GLN A 185 -13.37 6.12 15.41
CA GLN A 185 -14.69 6.39 14.84
C GLN A 185 -15.11 7.87 14.99
N SER A 186 -14.26 8.69 15.60
CA SER A 186 -14.51 10.13 15.72
C SER A 186 -14.44 10.80 14.33
N PRO A 187 -15.21 11.87 14.10
CA PRO A 187 -15.10 12.68 12.87
C PRO A 187 -13.68 13.21 12.62
N TRP A 188 -12.84 13.22 13.66
CA TRP A 188 -11.46 13.71 13.58
C TRP A 188 -10.64 12.97 12.51
N TRP A 189 -10.65 11.64 12.45
CA TRP A 189 -9.90 10.90 11.42
C TRP A 189 -10.45 11.15 10.01
N ARG A 190 -11.78 11.22 9.88
CA ARG A 190 -12.43 11.54 8.60
C ARG A 190 -12.00 12.92 8.11
N ASN A 191 -11.99 13.92 8.99
CA ASN A 191 -11.58 15.27 8.67
C ASN A 191 -10.08 15.33 8.37
N LEU A 192 -9.26 14.62 9.14
CA LEU A 192 -7.81 14.54 8.94
C LEU A 192 -7.45 14.00 7.55
N TYR A 193 -8.05 12.88 7.12
CA TYR A 193 -7.82 12.34 5.79
C TYR A 193 -8.41 13.20 4.69
N ALA A 194 -9.61 13.77 4.89
CA ALA A 194 -10.20 14.67 3.91
C ALA A 194 -9.36 15.94 3.71
N ASP A 195 -8.87 16.54 4.80
CA ASP A 195 -8.05 17.74 4.76
C ASP A 195 -6.63 17.45 4.29
N GLY A 196 -6.04 16.33 4.73
CA GLY A 196 -4.76 15.86 4.23
C GLY A 196 -4.80 15.56 2.73
N TRP A 197 -5.89 14.99 2.22
CA TRP A 197 -6.10 14.79 0.79
C TRP A 197 -6.20 16.11 0.02
N LYS A 198 -6.93 17.11 0.55
CA LYS A 198 -6.95 18.46 -0.04
C LYS A 198 -5.54 19.06 -0.11
N THR A 199 -4.74 18.88 0.93
CA THR A 199 -3.34 19.35 0.94
C THR A 199 -2.49 18.60 -0.09
N ALA A 200 -2.61 17.28 -0.19
CA ALA A 200 -1.91 16.48 -1.21
C ALA A 200 -2.28 16.92 -2.64
N LEU A 201 -3.56 17.20 -2.91
CA LEU A 201 -4.02 17.74 -4.20
C LEU A 201 -3.39 19.10 -4.52
N LYS A 202 -3.26 20.00 -3.52
CA LYS A 202 -2.55 21.28 -3.69
C LYS A 202 -1.08 21.05 -4.05
N CYS A 203 -0.42 20.08 -3.43
CA CYS A 203 0.97 19.74 -3.73
C CYS A 203 1.14 19.15 -5.13
N ARG A 204 0.19 18.35 -5.62
CA ARG A 204 0.16 17.87 -7.02
C ARG A 204 -0.03 19.01 -8.01
N GLY A 205 -0.96 19.93 -7.74
CA GLY A 205 -1.27 21.06 -8.61
C GLY A 205 -0.23 22.20 -8.61
N GLY A 206 0.56 22.32 -7.54
CA GLY A 206 1.61 23.35 -7.40
C GLY A 206 2.96 22.98 -8.02
N GLY A 207 3.11 21.74 -8.51
CA GLY A 207 4.41 21.17 -8.87
C GLY A 207 5.22 20.85 -7.61
N LEU A 208 5.58 19.59 -7.43
CA LEU A 208 6.68 19.23 -6.53
C LEU A 208 7.94 19.85 -7.13
N SER A 209 8.28 21.07 -6.70
CA SER A 209 9.49 21.77 -7.12
C SER A 209 10.69 20.91 -6.77
N SER A 210 11.16 20.15 -7.75
CA SER A 210 12.41 19.42 -7.72
C SER A 210 13.54 20.43 -7.63
N VAL A 211 14.02 20.67 -6.42
CA VAL A 211 15.36 21.16 -6.22
C VAL A 211 16.26 19.93 -6.27
N ASP A 212 16.87 19.70 -7.43
CA ASP A 212 18.23 19.15 -7.45
C ASP A 212 19.00 19.71 -8.66
N ASP A 213 20.20 20.12 -8.31
CA ASP A 213 21.13 21.01 -8.98
C ASP A 213 21.95 20.26 -10.04
N SER A 214 22.21 20.89 -11.18
CA SER A 214 23.41 20.66 -11.99
C SER A 214 23.53 21.78 -13.01
N GLY A 215 24.43 22.70 -12.72
CA GLY A 215 24.74 23.85 -13.54
C GLY A 215 25.10 23.49 -14.99
N ALA A 216 24.55 24.28 -15.90
CA ALA A 216 25.21 24.64 -17.14
C ALA A 216 24.99 26.14 -17.32
N GLN A 217 25.92 26.92 -16.78
CA GLN A 217 26.16 28.26 -17.29
C GLN A 217 26.53 28.13 -18.77
N ILE A 218 25.70 28.65 -19.67
CA ILE A 218 26.18 29.17 -20.94
C ILE A 218 25.56 30.56 -21.11
N ALA A 219 26.37 31.56 -20.75
CA ALA A 219 26.22 32.91 -21.25
C ALA A 219 26.94 33.00 -22.61
N ILE A 220 26.19 33.16 -23.70
CA ILE A 220 26.65 33.69 -25.00
C ILE A 220 25.38 34.27 -25.66
N GLY A 221 25.24 35.49 -26.15
CA GLY A 221 26.08 36.67 -26.26
C GLY A 221 25.24 37.75 -27.00
N SER A 222 25.43 39.01 -26.62
CA SER A 222 25.27 40.29 -27.33
C SER A 222 25.06 40.22 -28.87
N SER A 223 24.28 41.03 -29.61
CA SER A 223 23.53 42.30 -29.43
C SER A 223 22.54 42.48 -30.64
N PRO A 224 22.21 43.69 -31.16
CA PRO A 224 20.89 44.33 -31.04
C PRO A 224 20.17 44.54 -32.40
N VAL A 225 18.85 44.78 -32.39
CA VAL A 225 18.20 45.49 -33.51
C VAL A 225 17.25 46.54 -32.97
N ASN A 226 17.65 47.79 -33.18
CA ASN A 226 16.84 48.99 -33.06
C ASN A 226 16.53 49.45 -34.48
N THR A 227 15.26 49.47 -34.89
CA THR A 227 14.79 50.30 -36.02
C THR A 227 13.35 50.74 -35.77
N ARG A 228 13.25 51.98 -35.28
CA ARG A 228 12.30 53.08 -35.58
C ARG A 228 11.27 52.88 -36.73
N GLY A 229 10.11 53.54 -36.52
CA GLY A 229 9.21 54.09 -37.56
C GLY A 229 7.78 53.59 -37.38
N SER A 230 6.72 54.40 -37.33
CA SER A 230 6.51 55.85 -37.51
C SER A 230 5.18 56.22 -36.85
#